data_AF-A0A530M344-F1
#
_entry.id   AF-A0A530M344-F1
#
_cell.length_a   1.000
_cell.length_b   1.000
_cell.length_c   1.000
_cell.angle_alpha   90.00
_cell.angle_beta   90.00
_cell.angle_gamma   90.00
#
_symmetry.space_group_name_H-M   'P 1'
#
loop_
_entity.id
_entity.type
_entity.pdbx_description
1 polymer ?
#
loop_
_entity_poly.entity_id
_entity_poly.type
_entity_poly.pdbx_seq_one_letter_code
_entity_poly.pdbx_strand_id
1 'polypeptide(L)'
;AMEDRIREHGIPQDAANLRMLKAMGFSDARLASLVRKDVEEIQKIREKLDVHPVYKRIDTCAAEFASPTAYMYSTYETPFAGALANEAQVSSRKKV
;
A
#
# COMPACT_ATOMS: atom_id res chain seq x y z
N ALA A 1 -8.65 -18.37 -6.42
CA ALA A 1 -9.67 -17.50 -5.82
C ALA A 1 -9.48 -16.02 -6.19
N MET A 2 -8.49 -15.30 -5.64
CA MET A 2 -8.25 -13.89 -6.03
C MET A 2 -7.37 -13.76 -7.27
N GLU A 3 -6.29 -14.54 -7.36
CA GLU A 3 -5.42 -14.51 -8.54
C GLU A 3 -6.17 -14.85 -9.83
N ASP A 4 -7.12 -15.79 -9.78
CA ASP A 4 -7.94 -16.16 -10.95
C ASP A 4 -8.82 -15.00 -11.40
N ARG A 5 -9.41 -14.25 -10.45
CA ARG A 5 -10.18 -13.03 -10.76
C ARG A 5 -9.31 -11.96 -11.40
N ILE A 6 -8.06 -11.82 -10.94
CA ILE A 6 -7.10 -10.88 -11.54
C ILE A 6 -6.73 -11.31 -12.96
N ARG A 7 -6.55 -12.62 -13.20
CA ARG A 7 -6.31 -13.15 -14.55
C ARG A 7 -7.49 -12.92 -15.49
N GLU A 8 -8.72 -13.06 -14.98
CA GLU A 8 -9.95 -12.94 -15.76
C GLU A 8 -10.34 -11.48 -16.06
N HIS A 9 -10.29 -10.60 -15.04
CA HIS A 9 -10.77 -9.22 -15.16
C HIS A 9 -9.65 -8.18 -15.31
N GLY A 10 -8.38 -8.59 -15.15
CA GLY A 10 -7.24 -7.69 -15.18
C GLY A 10 -7.06 -6.88 -13.90
N ILE A 11 -6.33 -5.77 -14.02
CA ILE A 11 -6.01 -4.87 -12.91
C ILE A 11 -7.12 -3.84 -12.71
N PRO A 12 -7.65 -3.66 -11.48
CA PRO A 12 -8.62 -2.62 -11.18
C PRO A 12 -8.15 -1.23 -11.59
N GLN A 13 -9.07 -0.40 -12.07
CA GLN A 13 -8.80 0.98 -12.51
C GLN A 13 -9.23 2.03 -11.46
N ASP A 14 -9.63 1.59 -10.28
CA ASP A 14 -10.00 2.44 -9.16
C ASP A 14 -9.08 2.20 -7.95
N ALA A 15 -8.88 3.26 -7.16
CA ALA A 15 -7.94 3.25 -6.04
C ALA A 15 -8.37 2.31 -4.90
N ALA A 16 -9.67 2.10 -4.70
CA ALA A 16 -10.18 1.28 -3.60
C ALA A 16 -9.86 -0.20 -3.82
N ASN A 17 -10.21 -0.74 -4.99
CA ASN A 17 -9.96 -2.13 -5.34
C ASN A 17 -8.47 -2.42 -5.51
N LEU A 18 -7.70 -1.50 -6.11
CA LEU A 18 -6.25 -1.68 -6.21
C LEU A 18 -5.61 -1.72 -4.82
N ARG A 19 -6.01 -0.81 -3.91
CA ARG A 19 -5.54 -0.82 -2.52
C ARG A 19 -5.92 -2.10 -1.80
N MET A 20 -7.11 -2.66 -2.02
CA MET A 20 -7.51 -3.95 -1.46
C MET A 20 -6.54 -5.06 -1.90
N LEU A 21 -6.18 -5.14 -3.19
CA LEU A 21 -5.20 -6.11 -3.67
C LEU A 21 -3.83 -5.90 -2.99
N LYS A 22 -3.38 -4.66 -2.85
CA LYS A 22 -2.13 -4.35 -2.15
C LYS A 22 -2.19 -4.71 -0.66
N ALA A 23 -3.33 -4.50 0.00
CA ALA A 23 -3.58 -4.87 1.40
C ALA A 23 -3.55 -6.39 1.62
N MET A 24 -3.95 -7.17 0.62
CA MET A 24 -3.79 -8.63 0.62
C MET A 24 -2.33 -9.09 0.42
N GLY A 25 -1.38 -8.18 0.22
CA GLY A 25 0.04 -8.48 0.07
C GLY A 25 0.52 -8.71 -1.36
N PHE A 26 -0.31 -8.45 -2.38
CA PHE A 26 0.13 -8.58 -3.77
C PHE A 26 1.22 -7.56 -4.11
N SER A 27 2.38 -8.04 -4.56
CA SER A 27 3.45 -7.19 -5.12
C SER A 27 3.10 -6.72 -6.53
N ASP A 28 3.66 -5.58 -6.96
CA ASP A 28 3.45 -5.09 -8.34
C ASP A 28 3.97 -6.11 -9.35
N ALA A 29 5.07 -6.80 -9.03
CA ALA A 29 5.62 -7.89 -9.83
C ALA A 29 4.65 -9.10 -9.93
N ARG A 30 3.98 -9.47 -8.83
CA ARG A 30 3.01 -10.56 -8.86
C ARG A 30 1.80 -10.17 -9.71
N LEU A 31 1.26 -8.96 -9.53
CA LEU A 31 0.16 -8.45 -10.33
C LEU A 31 0.50 -8.43 -11.82
N ALA A 32 1.67 -7.89 -12.17
CA ALA A 32 2.21 -7.86 -13.53
C ALA A 32 2.28 -9.28 -14.15
N SER A 33 2.79 -10.26 -13.40
CA SER A 33 2.86 -11.66 -13.85
C SER A 33 1.48 -12.29 -14.11
N LEU A 34 0.46 -11.89 -13.35
CA LEU A 34 -0.90 -12.43 -13.48
C LEU A 34 -1.62 -11.88 -14.72
N VAL A 35 -1.35 -10.62 -15.08
CA VAL A 35 -2.00 -9.94 -16.23
C VAL A 35 -1.13 -9.84 -17.48
N ARG A 36 0.06 -10.45 -17.45
CA ARG A 36 1.06 -10.44 -18.54
C ARG A 36 1.42 -9.02 -19.00
N LYS A 37 1.70 -8.16 -18.02
CA LYS A 37 2.18 -6.78 -18.23
C LYS A 37 3.53 -6.58 -17.58
N ASP A 38 4.17 -5.47 -17.92
CA ASP A 38 5.40 -5.04 -17.26
C ASP A 38 5.12 -4.46 -15.87
N VAL A 39 6.10 -4.59 -14.97
CA VAL A 39 5.98 -4.11 -13.58
C VAL A 39 5.82 -2.59 -13.54
N GLU A 40 6.51 -1.90 -14.45
CA GLU A 40 6.48 -0.45 -14.63
C GLU A 40 5.08 0.04 -14.99
N GLU A 41 4.30 -0.73 -15.76
CA GLU A 41 2.91 -0.39 -16.06
C GLU A 41 2.04 -0.43 -14.81
N ILE A 42 2.21 -1.47 -13.99
CA ILE A 42 1.45 -1.61 -12.73
C ILE A 42 1.82 -0.49 -11.76
N GLN A 43 3.11 -0.15 -11.66
CA GLN A 43 3.58 0.97 -10.84
C GLN A 43 2.98 2.30 -11.30
N LYS A 44 2.96 2.58 -12.61
CA LYS A 44 2.34 3.80 -13.16
C LYS A 44 0.84 3.87 -12.88
N ILE A 45 0.11 2.75 -12.99
CA ILE A 45 -1.32 2.70 -12.64
C ILE A 45 -1.49 3.00 -11.14
N ARG A 46 -0.66 2.38 -10.29
CA ARG A 46 -0.69 2.55 -8.85
C ARG A 46 -0.43 4.01 -8.44
N GLU A 47 0.56 4.66 -9.06
CA GLU A 47 0.87 6.09 -8.86
C GLU A 47 -0.23 7.00 -9.37
N LYS A 48 -0.77 6.72 -10.56
CA LYS A 48 -1.89 7.50 -11.13
C LYS A 48 -3.13 7.48 -10.25
N LEU A 49 -3.35 6.39 -9.52
CA LEU A 49 -4.48 6.21 -8.60
C LEU A 49 -4.17 6.65 -7.16
N ASP A 50 -3.00 7.25 -6.91
CA ASP A 50 -2.54 7.67 -5.57
C ASP A 50 -2.61 6.53 -4.53
N VAL A 51 -2.22 5.32 -4.96
CA VAL A 51 -2.20 4.13 -4.11
C VAL A 51 -0.77 3.91 -3.60
N HIS A 52 -0.47 4.52 -2.47
CA HIS A 52 0.81 4.39 -1.79
C HIS A 52 0.67 3.64 -0.46
N PRO A 53 1.70 2.92 0.00
CA PRO A 53 1.71 2.40 1.35
C PRO A 53 1.80 3.57 2.34
N VAL A 54 1.16 3.40 3.49
CA VAL A 54 1.38 4.26 4.66
C VAL A 54 2.31 3.55 5.64
N TYR A 55 2.90 4.32 6.55
CA TYR A 55 3.76 3.78 7.59
C TYR A 55 3.10 3.96 8.95
N LYS A 56 3.13 2.91 9.76
CA LYS A 56 2.57 2.87 11.12
C LYS A 56 3.67 2.61 12.13
N ARG A 57 3.55 3.19 13.32
CA ARG A 57 4.49 3.03 14.42
C ARG A 57 4.19 1.75 15.19
N ILE A 58 5.24 1.10 15.65
CA ILE A 58 5.16 0.00 16.61
C ILE A 58 5.29 0.62 18.02
N ASP A 59 4.21 0.56 18.79
CA ASP A 59 4.08 1.25 20.09
C ASP A 59 3.78 0.31 21.28
N THR A 60 3.70 -1.01 21.04
CA THR A 60 3.34 -2.07 22.01
C THR A 60 1.94 -2.02 22.61
N CYS A 61 1.20 -0.94 22.43
CA CYS A 61 -0.06 -0.65 23.12
C CYS A 61 -1.21 -0.29 22.17
N ALA A 62 -1.06 -0.53 20.87
CA ALA A 62 -2.10 -0.31 19.86
C ALA A 62 -2.65 1.14 19.88
N ALA A 63 -1.73 2.10 19.91
CA ALA A 63 -1.99 3.54 19.95
C ALA A 63 -2.64 4.08 21.23
N GLU A 64 -2.68 3.33 22.34
CA GLU A 64 -3.11 3.88 23.64
C GLU A 64 -2.17 5.02 24.12
N PHE A 65 -0.86 4.84 23.92
CA PHE A 65 0.17 5.80 24.30
C PHE A 65 1.11 6.12 23.13
N ALA A 66 1.59 7.36 23.08
CA ALA A 66 2.55 7.76 22.06
C ALA A 66 3.94 7.16 22.31
N SER A 67 4.42 6.31 21.41
CA SER A 67 5.81 5.81 21.41
C SER A 67 6.75 6.85 20.77
N PRO A 68 7.89 7.23 21.38
CA PRO A 68 8.82 8.19 20.77
C PRO A 68 9.72 7.56 19.68
N THR A 69 9.81 6.23 19.64
CA THR A 69 10.75 5.52 18.76
C THR A 69 10.17 5.39 17.34
N ALA A 70 10.96 5.75 16.33
CA ALA A 70 10.58 5.64 14.92
C ALA A 70 10.73 4.20 14.36
N TYR A 71 10.20 3.19 15.07
CA TYR A 71 10.14 1.82 14.58
C TYR A 71 8.83 1.62 13.80
N MET A 72 8.92 1.44 12.48
CA MET A 72 7.78 1.50 11.57
C MET A 72 7.68 0.29 10.64
N TYR A 73 6.47 0.03 10.14
CA TYR A 73 6.20 -0.92 9.07
C TYR A 73 5.29 -0.28 8.02
N SER A 74 5.41 -0.73 6.76
CA SER A 74 4.53 -0.28 5.68
C SER A 74 3.25 -1.12 5.65
N THR A 75 2.13 -0.49 5.31
CA THR A 75 0.85 -1.17 5.12
C THR A 75 -0.01 -0.45 4.09
N TYR A 76 -0.89 -1.20 3.42
CA TYR A 76 -1.92 -0.65 2.54
C TYR A 76 -3.27 -0.67 3.26
N GLU A 77 -3.30 -0.11 4.47
CA GLU A 77 -4.52 -0.02 5.29
C GLU A 77 -5.67 0.65 4.52
N THR A 78 -6.87 0.11 4.67
CA THR A 78 -8.09 0.74 4.17
C THR A 78 -8.55 1.82 5.14
N PRO A 79 -8.90 3.03 4.68
CA PRO A 79 -9.38 4.09 5.56
C PRO A 79 -10.64 3.64 6.32
N PHE A 80 -10.63 3.79 7.66
CA PHE A 80 -11.79 3.47 8.51
C PHE A 80 -12.83 4.61 8.50
N ALA A 81 -12.38 5.86 8.58
CA ALA A 81 -13.22 7.05 8.46
C ALA A 81 -12.40 8.23 7.91
N GLY A 82 -12.59 8.56 6.63
CA GLY A 82 -11.91 9.69 5.99
C GLY A 82 -10.58 9.31 5.34
N ALA A 83 -9.51 10.03 5.69
CA ALA A 83 -8.21 9.93 5.01
C ALA A 83 -7.31 8.84 5.58
N LEU A 84 -6.32 8.41 4.79
CA LEU A 84 -5.26 7.52 5.25
C LEU A 84 -4.39 8.21 6.30
N ALA A 85 -4.17 7.55 7.43
CA ALA A 85 -3.26 8.04 8.45
C ALA A 85 -1.84 7.49 8.21
N ASN A 86 -0.90 8.36 7.84
CA ASN A 86 0.52 8.03 7.74
C ASN A 86 1.29 8.65 8.92
N GLU A 87 1.91 7.81 9.75
CA GLU A 87 2.63 8.22 10.96
C GLU A 87 4.12 8.49 10.71
N ALA A 88 4.56 8.35 9.45
CA ALA A 88 5.89 8.77 9.04
C ALA A 88 5.97 10.30 9.06
N GLN A 89 6.54 10.84 10.13
CA GLN A 89 6.96 12.24 10.21
C GLN A 89 8.27 12.42 9.44
N VAL A 90 8.19 12.37 8.11
CA VAL A 90 9.37 12.41 7.23
C VAL A 90 10.05 13.78 7.31
N SER A 91 11.31 13.80 7.75
CA SER A 91 12.13 15.01 7.76
C SER A 91 12.75 15.31 6.39
N SER A 92 13.02 16.58 6.08
CA SER A 92 13.79 17.01 4.90
C SER A 92 15.30 16.72 4.97
N ARG A 93 15.79 16.14 6.08
CA ARG A 93 17.21 15.81 6.24
C ARG A 93 17.61 14.74 5.22
N LYS A 94 18.75 14.96 4.55
CA LYS A 94 19.34 13.96 3.67
C LYS A 94 19.76 12.75 4.51
N LYS A 95 19.18 11.59 4.21
CA LYS A 95 19.60 10.32 4.79
C LYS A 95 20.91 9.88 4.12
N VAL A 96 21.79 9.25 4.91
CA VAL A 96 23.08 8.71 4.46
C VAL A 96 22.86 7.51 3.56
#